data_AF-A0A397FSL3-F1
#
_entry.id   AF-A0A397FSL3-F1
#
_cell.length_a   1.000
_cell.length_b   1.000
_cell.length_c   1.000
_cell.angle_alpha   90.00
_cell.angle_beta   90.00
_cell.angle_gamma   90.00
#
_symmetry.space_group_name_H-M   'P 1'
#
loop_
_entity.id
_entity.type
_entity.pdbx_description
1 polymer ?
#
loop_
_entity_poly.entity_id
_entity_poly.type
_entity_poly.pdbx_seq_one_letter_code
_entity_poly.pdbx_strand_id
1 'polypeptide(L)'
;MNQKQLNPHLNQNFICDSCQRKFQNETAYSPKLGPGFLTETYCVNCVEATEEKSLNNSKSQSKTKKPKKWEAPPLEASENLTSLNIDKRSLTKTGRVHQLGTRVRKEFLEQLKSIAYEERLKYVEVLEKALECYEKHKRKTKN
;
A
#
# COMPACT_ATOMS: atom_id res chain seq x y z
N MET A 1 20.83 21.22 19.55
CA MET A 1 19.68 20.46 20.08
C MET A 1 18.45 20.91 19.32
N ASN A 2 17.99 20.14 18.33
CA ASN A 2 16.83 20.52 17.52
C ASN A 2 15.55 20.14 18.27
N GLN A 3 14.84 21.12 18.83
CA GLN A 3 13.45 20.96 19.22
C GLN A 3 12.66 20.62 17.94
N LYS A 4 12.24 19.37 17.79
CA LYS A 4 11.36 18.97 16.69
C LYS A 4 9.99 19.57 16.98
N GLN A 5 9.64 20.65 16.28
CA GLN A 5 8.28 21.19 16.30
C GLN A 5 7.32 20.10 15.80
N LEU A 6 6.48 19.59 16.70
CA LEU A 6 5.42 18.65 16.39
C LEU A 6 4.22 19.45 15.85
N ASN A 7 3.66 19.00 14.73
CA ASN A 7 2.51 19.67 14.12
C ASN A 7 1.21 19.09 14.69
N PRO A 8 0.28 19.93 15.17
CA PRO A 8 -1.01 19.49 15.66
C PRO A 8 -1.97 19.22 14.49
N HIS A 9 -2.64 18.06 14.54
CA HIS A 9 -3.70 17.65 13.63
C HIS A 9 -5.00 17.52 14.43
N LEU A 10 -5.90 18.48 14.25
CA LEU A 10 -7.17 18.56 14.98
C LEU A 10 -8.17 17.50 14.51
N ASN A 11 -9.00 17.02 15.44
CA ASN A 11 -10.16 16.16 15.19
C ASN A 11 -9.85 14.86 14.43
N GLN A 12 -8.81 14.14 14.83
CA GLN A 12 -8.44 12.87 14.20
C GLN A 12 -8.69 11.68 15.11
N ASN A 13 -9.06 10.56 14.48
CA ASN A 13 -9.07 9.26 15.13
C ASN A 13 -7.70 8.64 14.93
N PHE A 14 -6.91 8.51 16.01
CA PHE A 14 -5.54 8.00 15.94
C PHE A 14 -5.23 7.04 17.09
N ILE A 15 -4.18 6.26 16.90
CA ILE A 15 -3.62 5.38 17.93
C ILE A 15 -2.29 5.99 18.31
N CYS A 16 -2.13 6.41 19.55
CA CYS A 16 -0.86 6.97 19.98
C CYS A 16 0.23 5.90 19.96
N ASP A 17 1.33 6.12 19.26
CA ASP A 17 2.41 5.13 19.15
C ASP A 17 3.19 4.93 20.46
N SER A 18 3.19 5.95 21.34
CA SER A 18 3.83 5.88 22.66
C SER A 18 3.02 5.07 23.67
N CYS A 19 1.70 5.29 23.75
CA CYS A 19 0.85 4.66 24.77
C CYS A 19 -0.14 3.63 24.25
N GLN A 20 -0.22 3.42 22.93
CA GLN A 20 -1.11 2.50 22.22
C GLN A 20 -2.61 2.69 22.53
N ARG A 21 -3.00 3.84 23.09
CA ARG A 21 -4.40 4.19 23.34
C ARG A 21 -5.05 4.72 22.06
N LYS A 22 -6.32 4.38 21.89
CA LYS A 22 -7.18 4.87 20.81
C LYS A 22 -7.83 6.17 21.27
N PHE A 23 -7.69 7.20 20.46
CA PHE A 23 -8.32 8.49 20.68
C PHE A 23 -9.31 8.76 19.54
N GLN A 24 -10.46 9.36 19.88
CA GLN A 24 -11.52 9.68 18.92
C GLN A 24 -11.79 11.17 18.93
N ASN A 25 -11.70 11.82 17.77
CA ASN A 25 -11.87 13.27 17.61
C ASN A 25 -10.95 14.12 18.51
N GLU A 26 -9.73 13.64 18.79
CA GLU A 26 -8.76 14.39 19.58
C GLU A 26 -7.64 14.97 18.71
N THR A 27 -6.83 15.86 19.30
CA THR A 27 -5.68 16.47 18.63
C THR A 27 -4.50 15.49 18.62
N ALA A 28 -4.07 15.10 17.43
CA ALA A 28 -2.91 14.24 17.22
C ALA A 28 -1.66 15.08 16.92
N TYR A 29 -0.51 14.70 17.44
CA TYR A 29 0.75 15.40 17.17
C TYR A 29 1.68 14.53 16.33
N SER A 30 2.28 15.09 15.27
CA SER A 30 3.20 14.37 14.38
C SER A 30 4.51 15.15 14.13
N PRO A 31 5.67 14.48 14.11
CA PRO A 31 6.97 15.08 13.82
C PRO A 31 7.27 15.36 12.34
N LYS A 32 6.46 14.85 11.41
CA LYS A 32 6.68 15.04 9.96
C LYS A 32 5.41 15.52 9.26
N LEU A 33 5.53 16.63 8.52
CA LEU A 33 4.53 17.10 7.54
C LEU A 33 4.64 16.24 6.27
N GLY A 34 3.79 15.23 6.14
CA GLY A 34 3.72 14.37 4.96
C GLY A 34 2.28 14.28 4.43
N PRO A 35 2.03 14.46 3.12
CA PRO A 35 0.69 14.56 2.54
C PRO A 35 0.01 13.19 2.31
N GLY A 36 -0.03 12.32 3.32
CA GLY A 36 -0.83 11.10 3.16
C GLY A 36 -0.77 10.03 4.25
N PHE A 37 0.25 9.99 5.10
CA PHE A 37 0.31 9.01 6.19
C PHE A 37 1.01 9.62 7.40
N LEU A 38 0.28 9.77 8.51
CA LEU A 38 0.87 10.05 9.80
C LEU A 38 1.70 8.82 10.18
N THR A 39 3.02 8.97 10.12
CA THR A 39 3.96 7.86 10.39
C THR A 39 4.08 7.59 11.87
N GLU A 40 3.92 8.62 12.69
CA GLU A 40 3.94 8.54 14.15
C GLU A 40 2.96 9.58 14.70
N THR A 41 2.00 9.15 15.51
CA THR A 41 1.04 10.03 16.18
C THR A 41 1.17 9.93 17.69
N TYR A 42 1.26 11.09 18.35
CA TYR A 42 1.40 11.19 19.79
C TYR A 42 0.19 11.93 20.38
N CYS A 43 -0.28 11.50 21.56
CA CYS A 43 -1.31 12.24 22.30
C CYS A 43 -0.69 13.35 23.15
N VAL A 44 -1.52 14.31 23.58
CA VAL A 44 -1.13 15.47 24.43
C VAL A 44 -0.23 15.02 25.58
N ASN A 45 -0.68 14.03 26.35
CA ASN A 45 0.06 13.52 27.53
C ASN A 45 1.41 12.87 27.19
N CYS A 46 1.56 12.33 25.97
CA CYS A 46 2.82 11.73 25.53
C CYS A 46 3.78 12.78 24.95
N VAL A 47 3.26 13.89 24.43
CA VAL A 47 4.07 15.03 23.98
C VAL A 47 4.65 15.77 25.17
N GLU A 48 3.81 16.07 26.17
CA GLU A 48 4.23 16.74 27.41
C GLU A 48 5.25 15.91 28.21
N ALA A 49 5.16 14.58 28.15
CA ALA A 49 6.15 13.70 28.77
C ALA A 49 7.57 13.79 28.14
N THR A 50 7.70 14.41 26.96
CA THR A 50 9.00 14.64 26.29
C THR A 50 9.71 15.88 26.84
N GLU A 51 8.98 16.81 27.46
CA GLU A 51 9.54 18.07 27.97
C GLU A 51 10.04 17.96 29.42
N GLU A 52 9.57 16.96 30.19
CA GLU A 52 9.94 16.81 31.62
C GLU A 52 10.86 15.61 31.94
N LYS A 53 11.29 14.80 30.96
CA LYS A 53 12.06 13.56 31.22
C LYS A 53 13.54 13.62 30.82
N SER A 54 14.20 14.75 31.11
CA SER A 54 15.68 14.85 31.05
C SER A 54 16.38 14.29 32.30
N LEU A 55 15.67 13.82 33.32
CA LEU A 55 16.27 13.13 34.45
C LEU A 55 15.25 12.14 35.00
N ASN A 56 15.47 10.85 34.76
CA ASN A 56 15.37 9.77 35.76
C ASN A 56 15.18 8.41 35.09
N ASN A 57 16.21 7.63 35.33
CA ASN A 57 16.52 6.31 34.85
C ASN A 57 15.60 5.23 35.45
N SER A 58 15.56 4.07 34.77
CA SER A 58 15.26 2.74 35.35
C SER A 58 13.79 2.37 35.64
N LYS A 59 13.15 1.67 34.71
CA LYS A 59 12.83 0.22 34.85
C LYS A 59 12.00 -0.25 33.67
N SER A 60 12.71 -0.86 32.74
CA SER A 60 12.25 -1.88 31.82
C SER A 60 11.66 -3.07 32.58
N GLN A 61 10.43 -3.45 32.26
CA GLN A 61 9.94 -4.82 32.43
C GLN A 61 9.16 -5.25 31.19
N SER A 62 9.92 -5.82 30.26
CA SER A 62 9.63 -7.00 29.46
C SER A 62 8.25 -7.65 29.61
N LYS A 63 7.53 -7.79 28.48
CA LYS A 63 6.68 -8.97 28.23
C LYS A 63 6.89 -9.48 26.80
N THR A 64 7.81 -10.43 26.68
CA THR A 64 7.87 -11.45 25.64
C THR A 64 6.51 -12.13 25.47
N LYS A 65 5.94 -12.13 24.27
CA LYS A 65 4.81 -13.00 23.91
C LYS A 65 5.29 -14.08 22.92
N LYS A 66 5.05 -15.32 23.32
CA LYS A 66 5.45 -16.60 22.71
C LYS A 66 4.86 -16.80 21.30
N PRO A 67 5.57 -17.44 20.35
CA PRO A 67 4.98 -17.86 19.08
C PRO A 67 4.05 -19.07 19.26
N LYS A 68 2.96 -19.07 18.48
CA LYS A 68 1.91 -20.08 18.42
C LYS A 68 2.46 -21.31 17.67
N LYS A 69 2.36 -22.51 18.25
CA LYS A 69 2.81 -23.78 17.64
C LYS A 69 2.03 -24.04 16.34
N TRP A 70 2.76 -24.31 15.26
CA TRP A 70 2.24 -24.87 14.02
C TRP A 70 2.24 -26.40 14.15
N GLU A 71 1.07 -27.02 14.01
CA GLU A 71 0.95 -28.46 13.81
C GLU A 71 1.34 -28.77 12.36
N ALA A 72 2.17 -29.81 12.18
CA ALA A 72 2.69 -30.20 10.88
C ALA A 72 1.60 -30.91 10.05
N PRO A 73 1.47 -30.62 8.74
CA PRO A 73 0.55 -31.35 7.87
C PRO A 73 1.13 -32.74 7.52
N PRO A 74 0.29 -33.77 7.36
CA PRO A 74 0.73 -35.07 6.85
C PRO A 74 1.35 -34.93 5.46
N LEU A 75 2.57 -35.44 5.30
CA LEU A 75 3.22 -35.66 4.02
C LEU A 75 2.80 -37.03 3.51
N GLU A 76 1.87 -37.13 2.57
CA GLU A 76 1.81 -38.26 1.62
C GLU A 76 1.19 -37.84 0.28
N ALA A 77 1.84 -38.32 -0.79
CA ALA A 77 1.46 -38.36 -2.21
C ALA A 77 1.20 -37.00 -2.89
N SER A 78 2.20 -36.37 -3.52
CA SER A 78 2.59 -36.62 -4.91
C SER A 78 1.40 -36.91 -5.82
N GLU A 79 1.02 -35.95 -6.65
CA GLU A 79 0.81 -36.20 -8.09
C GLU A 79 0.60 -34.89 -8.85
N ASN A 80 1.45 -34.74 -9.87
CA ASN A 80 1.46 -33.65 -10.82
C ASN A 80 0.17 -33.66 -11.65
N LEU A 81 -0.76 -32.77 -11.33
CA LEU A 81 -1.58 -32.09 -12.31
C LEU A 81 -1.61 -30.62 -11.92
N THR A 82 -0.73 -29.81 -12.51
CA THR A 82 -0.94 -28.37 -12.69
C THR A 82 -2.16 -28.17 -13.57
N SER A 83 -3.32 -28.54 -13.03
CA SER A 83 -4.61 -27.98 -13.40
C SER A 83 -4.44 -26.48 -13.24
N LEU A 84 -4.72 -25.74 -14.32
CA LEU A 84 -4.76 -24.28 -14.34
C LEU A 84 -5.43 -23.83 -13.04
N ASN A 85 -4.65 -23.28 -12.12
CA ASN A 85 -5.10 -22.87 -10.79
C ASN A 85 -5.96 -21.62 -10.98
N ILE A 86 -7.15 -21.84 -11.51
CA ILE A 86 -8.21 -20.84 -11.60
C ILE A 86 -8.81 -20.87 -10.22
N ASP A 87 -8.27 -20.00 -9.39
CA ASP A 87 -8.68 -19.78 -8.01
C ASP A 87 -10.21 -19.67 -7.96
N LYS A 88 -10.89 -20.49 -7.15
CA LYS A 88 -12.36 -20.48 -7.05
C LYS A 88 -12.90 -19.11 -6.59
N ARG A 89 -12.04 -18.26 -6.02
CA ARG A 89 -12.32 -16.86 -5.71
C ARG A 89 -12.39 -15.95 -6.95
N SER A 90 -11.78 -16.32 -8.06
CA SER A 90 -11.87 -15.58 -9.34
C SER A 90 -13.16 -15.86 -10.10
N LEU A 91 -13.88 -16.95 -9.76
CA LEU A 91 -15.16 -17.33 -10.35
C LEU A 91 -16.35 -16.50 -9.81
N THR A 92 -16.23 -15.90 -8.63
CA THR A 92 -17.30 -15.06 -8.03
C THR A 92 -17.22 -13.59 -8.40
N LYS A 93 -16.09 -13.15 -8.96
CA LYS A 93 -15.96 -11.81 -9.55
C LYS A 93 -16.57 -11.88 -10.94
N THR A 94 -17.51 -10.99 -11.25
CA THR A 94 -18.03 -10.76 -12.60
C THR A 94 -16.84 -10.68 -13.57
N GLY A 95 -16.60 -11.78 -14.30
CA GLY A 95 -15.42 -12.03 -15.14
C GLY A 95 -15.40 -11.18 -16.42
N ARG A 96 -15.80 -9.92 -16.32
CA ARG A 96 -15.88 -8.97 -17.43
C ARG A 96 -14.58 -8.21 -17.65
N VAL A 97 -13.70 -8.12 -16.64
CA VAL A 97 -12.45 -7.35 -16.71
C VAL A 97 -11.28 -8.16 -16.13
N HIS A 98 -10.27 -8.41 -16.96
CA HIS A 98 -9.01 -9.03 -16.55
C HIS A 98 -7.96 -7.96 -16.25
N GLN A 99 -7.15 -8.17 -15.20
CA GLN A 99 -6.07 -7.25 -14.87
C GLN A 99 -4.90 -7.43 -15.84
N LEU A 100 -4.40 -6.33 -16.41
CA LEU A 100 -3.21 -6.31 -17.25
C LEU A 100 -1.99 -5.89 -16.40
N GLY A 101 -1.21 -6.86 -15.92
CA GLY A 101 -0.03 -6.64 -15.07
C GLY A 101 1.29 -6.86 -15.82
N THR A 102 1.69 -5.92 -16.68
CA THR A 102 2.92 -6.05 -17.49
C THR A 102 4.09 -5.22 -16.94
N ARG A 103 5.32 -5.70 -17.15
CA ARG A 103 6.54 -4.93 -16.93
C ARG A 103 6.97 -4.30 -18.25
N VAL A 104 7.12 -2.98 -18.27
CA VAL A 104 7.47 -2.21 -19.47
C VAL A 104 8.73 -1.38 -19.24
N ARG A 105 9.39 -1.00 -20.33
CA ARG A 105 10.53 -0.05 -20.29
C ARG A 105 10.03 1.33 -19.85
N LYS A 106 10.93 2.12 -19.25
CA LYS A 106 10.61 3.47 -18.77
C LYS A 106 10.15 4.39 -19.91
N GLU A 107 10.89 4.40 -21.01
CA GLU A 107 10.62 5.27 -22.18
C GLU A 107 9.21 5.04 -22.74
N PHE A 108 8.81 3.77 -22.87
CA PHE A 108 7.47 3.41 -23.32
C PHE A 108 6.37 3.95 -22.39
N LEU A 109 6.58 3.84 -21.07
CA LEU A 109 5.61 4.31 -20.08
C LEU A 109 5.51 5.85 -20.10
N GLU A 110 6.61 6.55 -20.38
CA GLU A 110 6.64 8.01 -20.52
C GLU A 110 5.88 8.47 -21.77
N GLN A 111 6.09 7.81 -22.91
CA GLN A 111 5.34 8.05 -24.15
C GLN A 111 3.84 7.76 -24.00
N LEU A 112 3.49 6.66 -23.32
CA LEU A 112 2.09 6.31 -23.06
C LEU A 112 1.40 7.39 -22.21
N LYS A 113 2.13 7.94 -21.22
CA LYS A 113 1.64 9.04 -20.38
C LYS A 113 1.41 10.32 -21.16
N SER A 114 2.34 10.71 -22.04
CA SER A 114 2.19 11.94 -22.83
C SER A 114 0.97 11.86 -23.75
N ILE A 115 0.81 10.76 -24.48
CA ILE A 115 -0.32 10.53 -25.38
C ILE A 115 -1.65 10.54 -24.61
N ALA A 116 -1.70 9.82 -23.48
CA ALA A 116 -2.90 9.77 -22.65
C ALA A 116 -3.27 11.14 -22.07
N TYR A 117 -2.28 11.97 -21.73
CA TYR A 117 -2.50 13.32 -21.25
C TYR A 117 -3.05 14.24 -22.34
N GLU A 118 -2.45 14.19 -23.53
CA GLU A 118 -2.86 14.98 -24.70
C GLU A 118 -4.28 14.62 -25.17
N GLU A 119 -4.59 13.33 -25.28
CA GLU A 119 -5.90 12.85 -25.75
C GLU A 119 -6.96 12.79 -24.63
N ARG A 120 -6.60 13.03 -23.37
CA ARG A 120 -7.44 12.84 -22.17
C ARG A 120 -8.08 11.45 -22.07
N LEU A 121 -7.31 10.42 -22.40
CA LEU A 121 -7.75 9.03 -22.39
C LEU A 121 -7.14 8.25 -21.24
N LYS A 122 -7.76 7.12 -20.90
CA LYS A 122 -7.13 6.14 -20.01
C LYS A 122 -6.04 5.39 -20.76
N TYR A 123 -5.03 4.93 -20.03
CA TYR A 123 -3.94 4.13 -20.63
C TYR A 123 -4.46 2.90 -21.39
N VAL A 124 -5.53 2.27 -20.89
CA VAL A 124 -6.16 1.12 -21.55
C VAL A 124 -6.74 1.49 -22.91
N GLU A 125 -7.44 2.63 -23.01
CA GLU A 125 -8.08 3.09 -24.26
C GLU A 125 -7.03 3.42 -25.34
N VAL A 126 -5.89 4.01 -24.93
CA VAL A 126 -4.76 4.26 -25.84
C VAL A 126 -4.20 2.95 -26.39
N LEU A 127 -4.06 1.92 -25.54
CA LEU A 127 -3.58 0.61 -25.95
C LEU A 127 -4.57 -0.11 -26.88
N GLU A 128 -5.87 -0.01 -26.62
CA GLU A 128 -6.92 -0.56 -27.48
C GLU A 128 -6.89 0.07 -28.88
N LYS A 129 -6.82 1.41 -28.96
CA LYS A 129 -6.64 2.12 -30.24
C LYS A 129 -5.36 1.69 -30.97
N ALA A 130 -4.25 1.52 -30.24
CA ALA A 130 -2.99 1.08 -30.82
C ALA A 130 -3.13 -0.33 -31.44
N LEU A 131 -3.85 -1.23 -30.79
CA LEU A 131 -4.14 -2.57 -31.32
C LEU A 131 -5.01 -2.50 -32.58
N GLU A 132 -6.05 -1.68 -32.61
CA GLU A 132 -6.86 -1.49 -33.82
C GLU A 132 -6.04 -1.00 -35.01
N CYS A 133 -5.14 -0.03 -34.78
CA CYS A 133 -4.22 0.49 -35.80
C CYS A 133 -3.26 -0.61 -36.29
N TYR A 134 -2.72 -1.41 -35.38
CA TYR A 134 -1.83 -2.52 -35.72
C TYR A 134 -2.54 -3.60 -36.57
N GLU A 135 -3.79 -3.95 -36.23
CA GLU A 135 -4.58 -4.89 -37.02
C GLU A 135 -4.89 -4.37 -38.43
N LYS A 136 -5.28 -3.10 -38.54
CA LYS A 136 -5.52 -2.45 -39.84
C LYS A 136 -4.28 -2.50 -40.72
N HIS A 137 -3.11 -2.24 -40.15
CA HIS A 137 -1.83 -2.33 -40.86
C HIS A 137 -1.54 -3.77 -41.30
N LYS A 138 -1.70 -4.75 -40.40
CA LYS A 138 -1.46 -6.17 -40.69
C LYS A 138 -2.39 -6.72 -41.79
N ARG A 139 -3.65 -6.28 -41.83
CA ARG A 139 -4.60 -6.67 -42.89
C ARG A 139 -4.20 -6.09 -44.25
N LYS A 140 -3.69 -4.86 -44.29
CA LYS A 140 -3.20 -4.22 -45.52
C LYS A 140 -1.96 -4.91 -46.12
N THR A 141 -1.07 -5.44 -45.30
CA THR A 141 0.14 -6.14 -45.79
C THR A 141 -0.14 -7.56 -46.30
N LYS A 142 -1.30 -8.14 -45.96
CA LYS A 142 -1.67 -9.51 -46.35
C LYS A 142 -2.53 -9.60 -47.63
N ASN A 143 -3.13 -8.49 -48.06
CA ASN A 143 -3.81 -8.36 -49.35
C ASN A 143 -2.82 -7.84 -50.39
#